data_AF-A0A5M8Q4P3-F1
#
_entry.id   AF-A0A5M8Q4P3-F1
#
_cell.length_a   1.000
_cell.length_b   1.000
_cell.length_c   1.000
_cell.angle_alpha   90.00
_cell.angle_beta   90.00
_cell.angle_gamma   90.00
#
_symmetry.space_group_name_H-M   'P 1'
#
loop_
_entity.id
_entity.type
_entity.pdbx_description
1 polymer ?
#
loop_
_entity_poly.entity_id
_entity_poly.type
_entity_poly.pdbx_seq_one_letter_code
_entity_poly.pdbx_strand_id
1 'polypeptide(L)'
;MAPLPKYLTGDKEGIKKFIDQFDVFLFDCDGVLWSGDHLFEGTVDTLEMLRSKGKQLVFVTNNSTKSRADYKKKLDAMGIPAKVDEVFSSSYSAAIYISRILSLPPPAAPSSSSANPASSTN
;
A
#
# COMPACT_ATOMS: atom_id res chain seq x y z
N MET A 1 23.15 -7.81 -26.13
CA MET A 1 21.78 -8.37 -26.12
C MET A 1 21.30 -8.38 -24.68
N ALA A 2 20.08 -7.93 -24.40
CA ALA A 2 19.52 -8.07 -23.06
C ALA A 2 19.35 -9.57 -22.75
N PRO A 3 19.61 -10.02 -21.51
CA PRO A 3 19.36 -11.40 -21.14
C PRO A 3 17.86 -11.71 -21.33
N LEU A 4 17.56 -12.93 -21.77
CA LEU A 4 16.19 -13.40 -21.89
C LEU A 4 15.51 -13.40 -20.51
N PRO A 5 14.21 -13.10 -20.43
CA PRO A 5 13.47 -13.17 -19.18
C PRO A 5 13.50 -14.60 -18.64
N LYS A 6 13.86 -14.73 -17.36
CA LYS A 6 13.80 -16.00 -16.65
C LYS A 6 12.42 -16.13 -15.99
N TYR A 7 11.61 -17.06 -16.50
CA TYR A 7 10.34 -17.42 -15.86
C TYR A 7 10.59 -18.37 -14.70
N LEU A 8 9.98 -18.09 -13.55
CA LEU A 8 10.10 -18.92 -12.33
C LEU A 8 8.88 -19.83 -12.11
N THR A 9 7.91 -19.83 -13.03
CA THR A 9 6.69 -20.64 -12.93
C THR A 9 7.02 -22.12 -12.78
N GLY A 10 6.51 -22.76 -11.72
CA GLY A 10 6.77 -24.16 -11.40
C GLY A 10 8.11 -24.44 -10.71
N ASP A 11 9.05 -23.48 -10.68
CA ASP A 11 10.34 -23.60 -10.00
C ASP A 11 10.26 -23.06 -8.56
N LYS A 12 9.81 -23.92 -7.63
CA LYS A 12 9.63 -23.55 -6.21
C LYS A 12 10.92 -23.02 -5.56
N GLU A 13 12.05 -23.65 -5.86
CA GLU A 13 13.35 -23.24 -5.32
C GLU A 13 13.83 -21.91 -5.93
N GLY A 14 13.62 -21.72 -7.24
CA GLY A 14 13.88 -20.46 -7.91
C GLY A 14 13.05 -19.31 -7.36
N ILE A 15 11.74 -19.52 -7.14
CA ILE A 15 10.84 -18.54 -6.52
C ILE A 15 11.31 -18.21 -5.11
N LYS A 16 11.64 -19.21 -4.28
CA LYS A 16 12.14 -19.00 -2.93
C LYS A 16 13.41 -18.15 -2.94
N LYS A 17 14.41 -18.53 -3.75
CA LYS A 17 15.67 -17.77 -3.89
C LYS A 17 15.44 -16.35 -4.40
N PHE A 18 14.47 -16.14 -5.28
CA PHE A 18 14.11 -14.80 -5.74
C PHE A 18 13.52 -13.96 -4.61
N ILE A 19 12.54 -14.49 -3.88
CA ILE A 19 11.90 -13.78 -2.77
C ILE A 19 12.90 -13.45 -1.66
N ASP A 20 13.83 -14.37 -1.38
CA ASP A 20 14.84 -14.20 -0.32
C ASP A 20 15.86 -13.07 -0.64
N GLN A 21 15.96 -12.61 -1.89
CA GLN A 21 16.85 -11.50 -2.29
C GLN A 21 16.32 -10.10 -1.95
N PHE A 22 15.04 -9.98 -1.58
CA PHE A 22 14.41 -8.68 -1.36
C PHE A 22 13.74 -8.63 0.00
N ASP A 23 13.89 -7.51 0.71
CA ASP A 23 13.20 -7.26 1.97
C ASP A 23 11.84 -6.58 1.77
N VAL A 24 11.72 -5.82 0.68
CA VAL A 24 10.56 -4.97 0.39
C VAL A 24 10.04 -5.24 -1.02
N PHE A 25 8.73 -5.34 -1.16
CA PHE A 25 8.04 -5.47 -2.44
C PHE A 25 7.14 -4.26 -2.67
N LEU A 26 7.38 -3.56 -3.77
CA LEU A 26 6.52 -2.48 -4.25
C LEU A 26 5.59 -3.07 -5.31
N PHE A 27 4.29 -3.07 -5.01
CA PHE A 27 3.25 -3.55 -5.91
C PHE A 27 2.61 -2.38 -6.62
N ASP A 28 2.60 -2.44 -7.95
CA ASP A 28 1.56 -1.73 -8.69
C ASP A 28 0.18 -2.32 -8.36
N CYS A 29 -0.86 -1.56 -8.65
CA CYS A 29 -2.23 -1.83 -8.22
C CYS A 29 -3.11 -2.27 -9.40
N ASP A 30 -3.46 -1.34 -10.30
CA ASP A 30 -4.36 -1.58 -11.42
C ASP A 30 -3.65 -2.43 -12.50
N GLY A 31 -4.19 -3.62 -12.81
CA GLY A 31 -3.59 -4.57 -13.74
C GLY A 31 -2.57 -5.53 -13.10
N VAL A 32 -2.30 -5.39 -11.80
CA VAL A 32 -1.41 -6.30 -11.04
C VAL A 32 -2.15 -7.01 -9.91
N LEU A 33 -2.89 -6.25 -9.10
CA LEU A 33 -3.68 -6.81 -7.99
C LEU A 33 -5.15 -6.99 -8.40
N TRP A 34 -5.67 -6.07 -9.22
CA TRP A 34 -7.06 -6.07 -9.66
C TRP A 34 -7.25 -5.48 -11.05
N SER A 35 -8.42 -5.74 -11.63
CA SER A 35 -8.98 -5.01 -12.76
C SER A 35 -10.31 -4.39 -12.36
N GLY A 36 -10.36 -3.07 -12.19
CA GLY A 36 -11.52 -2.38 -11.64
C GLY A 36 -11.82 -2.81 -10.20
N ASP A 37 -12.92 -3.54 -10.03
CA ASP A 37 -13.37 -4.12 -8.75
C ASP A 37 -13.12 -5.65 -8.66
N HIS A 38 -12.57 -6.25 -9.71
CA HIS A 38 -12.23 -7.67 -9.74
C HIS A 38 -10.80 -7.89 -9.24
N LEU A 39 -10.65 -8.53 -8.09
CA LEU A 39 -9.36 -8.95 -7.55
C LEU A 39 -8.87 -10.21 -8.27
N PHE A 40 -7.59 -10.25 -8.67
CA PHE A 40 -7.03 -11.43 -9.33
C PHE A 40 -6.81 -12.59 -8.33
N GLU A 41 -7.01 -13.80 -8.82
CA GLU A 41 -6.82 -15.03 -8.04
C GLU A 41 -5.39 -15.14 -7.50
N GLY A 42 -5.28 -15.61 -6.24
CA GLY A 42 -3.99 -15.77 -5.56
C GLY A 42 -3.34 -14.46 -5.09
N THR A 43 -3.95 -13.29 -5.31
CA THR A 43 -3.42 -12.01 -4.85
C THR A 43 -3.27 -11.96 -3.34
N VAL A 44 -4.36 -12.24 -2.60
CA VAL A 44 -4.36 -12.22 -1.13
C VAL A 44 -3.33 -13.22 -0.59
N ASP A 45 -3.40 -14.47 -1.06
CA ASP A 45 -2.48 -15.55 -0.65
C ASP A 45 -1.00 -15.18 -0.88
N THR A 46 -0.70 -14.51 -2.00
CA THR A 46 0.66 -14.07 -2.32
C THR A 46 1.14 -12.99 -1.35
N LEU A 47 0.31 -11.99 -1.09
CA LEU A 47 0.65 -10.89 -0.17
C LEU A 47 0.82 -11.41 1.27
N GLU A 48 -0.07 -12.31 1.72
CA GLU A 48 0.04 -12.96 3.02
C GLU A 48 1.27 -13.85 3.12
N MET A 49 1.59 -14.61 2.08
CA MET A 49 2.80 -15.42 2.02
C MET A 49 4.05 -14.55 2.15
N LEU A 50 4.12 -13.40 1.46
CA LEU A 50 5.24 -12.47 1.59
C LEU A 50 5.34 -11.89 2.99
N ARG A 51 4.21 -11.47 3.58
CA ARG A 51 4.18 -10.97 4.98
C ARG A 51 4.61 -12.04 5.98
N SER A 52 4.18 -13.29 5.81
CA SER A 52 4.59 -14.41 6.67
C SER A 52 6.11 -14.67 6.64
N LYS A 53 6.77 -14.27 5.56
CA LYS A 53 8.23 -14.30 5.39
C LYS A 53 8.93 -13.03 5.89
N GLY A 54 8.21 -12.14 6.58
CA GLY A 54 8.73 -10.88 7.10
C GLY A 54 8.97 -9.82 6.04
N LYS A 55 8.43 -9.97 4.82
CA LYS A 55 8.61 -8.98 3.76
C LYS A 55 7.71 -7.77 3.98
N GLN A 56 8.24 -6.58 3.75
CA GLN A 56 7.47 -5.35 3.76
C GLN A 56 6.78 -5.15 2.42
N LEU A 57 5.52 -4.72 2.43
CA LEU A 57 4.74 -4.48 1.22
C LEU A 57 4.41 -3.00 1.12
N VAL A 58 4.53 -2.44 -0.08
CA VAL A 58 4.14 -1.07 -0.39
C VAL A 58 3.30 -1.09 -1.67
N PHE A 59 2.13 -0.48 -1.62
CA PHE A 59 1.20 -0.35 -2.74
C PHE A 59 1.42 1.00 -3.42
N VAL A 60 1.91 0.97 -4.66
CA VAL A 60 2.25 2.13 -5.45
C VAL A 60 1.28 2.25 -6.61
N THR A 61 0.68 3.41 -6.83
CA THR A 61 -0.25 3.60 -7.95
C THR A 61 -0.15 4.99 -8.55
N ASN A 62 -0.25 5.07 -9.88
CA ASN A 62 -0.32 6.36 -10.56
C ASN A 62 -1.72 7.00 -10.51
N ASN A 63 -2.73 6.27 -10.02
CA ASN A 63 -4.09 6.75 -9.95
C ASN A 63 -4.23 7.77 -8.81
N SER A 64 -4.66 8.98 -9.19
CA SER A 64 -4.74 10.16 -8.33
C SER A 64 -6.15 10.45 -7.82
N THR A 65 -7.14 9.60 -8.15
CA THR A 65 -8.56 9.86 -7.87
C THR A 65 -8.97 9.64 -6.41
N LYS A 66 -8.12 8.97 -5.61
CA LYS A 66 -8.42 8.56 -4.23
C LYS A 66 -7.32 9.01 -3.27
N SER A 67 -7.71 9.32 -2.04
CA SER A 67 -6.74 9.55 -0.96
C SER A 67 -6.11 8.23 -0.52
N ARG A 68 -5.00 8.29 0.23
CA ARG A 68 -4.38 7.09 0.83
C ARG A 68 -5.35 6.35 1.77
N ALA A 69 -6.19 7.08 2.49
CA ALA A 69 -7.20 6.50 3.38
C ALA A 69 -8.30 5.76 2.59
N ASP A 70 -8.68 6.28 1.41
CA ASP A 70 -9.65 5.61 0.54
C ASP A 70 -9.07 4.36 -0.12
N TYR A 71 -7.79 4.38 -0.49
CA TYR A 71 -7.09 3.18 -0.95
C TYR A 71 -6.98 2.12 0.14
N LYS A 72 -6.68 2.51 1.38
CA LYS A 72 -6.71 1.58 2.52
C LYS A 72 -8.07 0.89 2.61
N LYS A 73 -9.17 1.66 2.56
CA LYS A 73 -10.54 1.10 2.58
C LYS A 73 -10.79 0.15 1.41
N LYS A 74 -10.33 0.50 0.21
CA LYS A 74 -10.46 -0.36 -0.99
C LYS A 74 -9.72 -1.69 -0.80
N LEU A 75 -8.47 -1.63 -0.33
CA LEU A 75 -7.65 -2.82 -0.07
C LEU A 75 -8.29 -3.71 0.99
N ASP A 76 -8.74 -3.12 2.11
CA ASP A 76 -9.42 -3.88 3.18
C ASP A 76 -10.71 -4.54 2.67
N ALA A 77 -11.50 -3.83 1.85
CA ALA A 77 -12.72 -4.36 1.24
C ALA A 77 -12.45 -5.52 0.26
N MET A 78 -11.25 -5.57 -0.32
CA MET A 78 -10.77 -6.66 -1.17
C MET A 78 -10.11 -7.79 -0.35
N GLY A 79 -10.15 -7.73 0.98
CA GLY A 79 -9.53 -8.73 1.85
C GLY A 79 -8.01 -8.60 1.93
N ILE A 80 -7.44 -7.44 1.59
CA ILE A 80 -6.01 -7.14 1.72
C ILE A 80 -5.82 -6.17 2.89
N PRO A 81 -5.45 -6.64 4.09
CA PRO A 81 -5.25 -5.76 5.22
C PRO A 81 -4.10 -4.79 4.94
N ALA A 82 -4.36 -3.49 4.87
CA ALA A 82 -3.33 -2.49 4.58
C ALA A 82 -3.28 -1.40 5.65
N LYS A 83 -2.10 -0.83 5.84
CA LYS A 83 -1.88 0.41 6.58
C LYS A 83 -1.81 1.59 5.62
N VAL A 84 -2.15 2.79 6.11
CA VAL A 84 -2.16 4.00 5.27
C VAL A 84 -0.75 4.37 4.78
N ASP A 85 0.27 4.08 5.59
CA ASP A 85 1.69 4.31 5.29
C ASP A 85 2.25 3.31 4.27
N GLU A 86 1.56 2.20 4.01
CA GLU A 86 1.89 1.27 2.93
C GLU A 86 1.40 1.77 1.55
N VAL A 87 0.64 2.88 1.47
CA VAL A 87 0.04 3.36 0.20
C VAL A 87 0.72 4.63 -0.31
N PHE A 88 1.25 4.56 -1.54
CA PHE A 88 1.87 5.67 -2.26
C PHE A 88 1.19 5.89 -3.61
N SER A 89 0.31 6.90 -3.66
CA SER A 89 -0.28 7.36 -4.91
C SER A 89 0.55 8.47 -5.56
N SER A 90 0.33 8.72 -6.85
CA SER A 90 0.86 9.89 -7.55
C SER A 90 0.45 11.21 -6.89
N SER A 91 -0.81 11.32 -6.43
CA SER A 91 -1.34 12.50 -5.73
C SER A 91 -0.61 12.75 -4.40
N TYR A 92 -0.34 11.70 -3.63
CA TYR A 92 0.43 11.82 -2.39
C TYR A 92 1.88 12.20 -2.64
N SER A 93 2.52 11.56 -3.64
CA SER A 93 3.90 11.89 -4.04
C SER A 93 4.04 13.35 -4.46
N ALA A 94 3.09 13.87 -5.24
CA ALA A 94 3.05 15.28 -5.64
C ALA A 94 2.87 16.21 -4.43
N ALA A 95 1.98 15.87 -3.49
CA ALA A 95 1.78 16.66 -2.27
C ALA A 95 3.06 16.73 -1.41
N ILE A 96 3.78 15.61 -1.26
CA ILE A 96 5.08 15.58 -0.56
C ILE A 96 6.11 16.44 -1.29
N TYR A 97 6.18 16.33 -2.63
CA TYR A 97 7.08 17.15 -3.42
C TYR A 97 6.81 18.64 -3.23
N ILE A 98 5.56 19.08 -3.39
CA ILE A 98 5.14 20.48 -3.19
C ILE A 98 5.47 20.97 -1.78
N SER A 99 5.16 20.16 -0.75
CA SER A 99 5.46 20.49 0.64
C SER A 99 6.96 20.71 0.88
N ARG A 100 7.81 19.89 0.25
CA ARG A 100 9.28 20.02 0.35
C ARG A 100 9.79 21.27 -0.36
N ILE A 101 9.35 21.54 -1.59
CA ILE A 101 9.88 22.67 -2.37
C ILE A 101 9.36 24.03 -1.88
N LEU A 102 8.14 24.08 -1.32
CA LEU A 102 7.55 25.31 -0.81
C LEU A 102 7.78 25.51 0.69
N SER A 103 8.47 24.57 1.37
CA SER A 103 8.67 24.59 2.83
C SER A 103 7.36 24.85 3.60
N LEU A 104 6.28 24.18 3.18
CA LEU A 104 4.97 24.42 3.79
C LEU A 104 5.01 24.06 5.28
N PRO A 105 4.34 24.84 6.14
CA PRO A 105 4.19 24.47 7.54
C PRO A 105 3.54 23.08 7.64
N PRO A 106 3.90 22.26 8.64
CA PRO A 106 3.30 20.95 8.81
C PRO A 106 1.77 21.09 8.92
N PRO A 107 1.00 20.12 8.39
CA PRO A 107 -0.45 20.15 8.48
C PRO A 107 -0.85 20.32 9.95
N ALA A 108 -1.79 21.23 10.22
CA ALA A 108 -2.28 21.49 11.56
C ALA A 108 -2.67 20.15 12.22
N ALA A 109 -2.13 19.89 13.41
CA ALA A 109 -2.48 18.70 14.16
C ALA A 109 -4.01 18.62 14.32
N PRO A 110 -4.62 17.42 14.22
CA PRO A 110 -6.05 17.29 14.42
C PRO A 110 -6.40 17.90 15.77
N SER A 111 -7.26 18.92 15.76
CA SER A 111 -7.73 19.58 16.97
C SER A 111 -8.40 18.53 17.84
N SER A 112 -7.84 18.26 19.01
CA SER A 112 -8.50 17.51 20.07
C SER A 112 -9.68 18.33 20.59
N SER A 113 -10.80 18.30 19.88
CA SER A 113 -12.05 18.94 20.30
C SER A 113 -13.16 17.90 20.44
N SER A 114 -13.07 17.12 21.51
CA SER A 114 -14.25 16.61 22.22
C SER A 114 -13.89 16.34 23.69
N ALA A 115 -13.53 17.40 24.41
CA ALA A 115 -13.71 17.39 25.86
C ALA A 115 -15.22 17.35 26.11
N ASN A 116 -15.73 16.17 26.44
CA ASN A 116 -17.09 15.98 26.92
C ASN A 116 -17.16 16.57 28.35
N PRO A 117 -17.94 17.63 28.63
CA PRO A 117 -18.13 18.04 30.00
C PRO A 117 -19.05 17.01 30.67
N ALA A 118 -18.50 16.29 31.63
CA ALA A 118 -19.31 15.62 32.63
C ALA A 118 -20.15 16.68 33.37
N SER A 119 -21.47 16.60 33.24
CA SER A 119 -22.46 17.24 34.13
C SER A 119 -23.28 16.11 34.77
N SER A 120 -22.89 15.65 35.96
CA SER A 120 -23.42 16.09 37.26
C SER A 120 -24.87 15.66 37.51
N THR A 121 -24.99 14.63 38.36
CA THR A 121 -25.98 14.50 39.46
C THR A 121 -27.30 15.28 39.32
N ASN A 122 -28.39 14.53 39.20
CA ASN A 122 -29.46 14.53 40.21
C ASN A 122 -30.20 13.19 40.19
#